data_AF-A0A956ET43-F1
#
_entry.id   AF-A0A956ET43-F1
#
_cell.length_a   1.000
_cell.length_b   1.000
_cell.length_c   1.000
_cell.angle_alpha   90.00
_cell.angle_beta   90.00
_cell.angle_gamma   90.00
#
_symmetry.space_group_name_H-M   'P 1'
#
loop_
_entity.id
_entity.type
_entity.pdbx_description
1 polymer ?
#
loop_
_entity_poly.entity_id
_entity_poly.type
_entity_poly.pdbx_seq_one_letter_code
_entity_poly.pdbx_strand_id
1 'polypeptide(L)'
;SEKSGKEQHLIPYYISGHPGSTLKSMIDLAVYLKRKGLRPRQVQDFIPTPMSMATSMYFTGLDPVSQEPVYTAKHLRDKRKQKALLQYWDPTQHDLAREALAEAKRADLIGSGPDCLVPPKHGKGSLSIHRRGSSGPVRKGRTGARGAGSRRPQRSR
;
A
#
# COMPACT_ATOMS: atom_id res chain seq x y z
N SER A 1 15.22 27.54 -13.03
CA SER A 1 14.67 26.65 -11.98
C SER A 1 15.75 26.15 -11.03
N GLU A 2 16.82 25.49 -11.50
CA GLU A 2 18.00 25.16 -10.66
C GLU A 2 18.75 26.42 -10.19
N LYS A 3 18.87 27.42 -11.08
CA LYS A 3 19.41 28.76 -10.80
C LYS A 3 18.63 29.58 -9.75
N SER A 4 17.48 29.10 -9.26
CA SER A 4 16.63 29.83 -8.30
C SER A 4 16.43 29.06 -6.98
N GLY A 5 17.13 27.95 -6.77
CA GLY A 5 17.07 27.18 -5.51
C GLY A 5 15.71 26.55 -5.16
N LYS A 6 14.78 26.45 -6.13
CA LYS A 6 13.47 25.84 -5.90
C LYS A 6 13.57 24.33 -6.13
N GLU A 7 13.40 23.55 -5.07
CA GLU A 7 13.27 22.09 -5.18
C GLU A 7 12.04 21.76 -6.02
N GLN A 8 12.25 21.29 -7.25
CA GLN A 8 11.18 20.82 -8.11
C GLN A 8 10.85 19.38 -7.77
N HIS A 9 9.72 19.18 -7.10
CA HIS A 9 9.17 17.86 -6.84
C HIS A 9 8.19 17.52 -7.95
N LEU A 10 8.48 16.48 -8.74
CA LEU A 10 7.48 15.90 -9.64
C LEU A 10 6.39 15.27 -8.76
N ILE A 11 5.18 15.82 -8.82
CA ILE A 11 3.99 15.19 -8.24
C ILE A 11 3.16 14.62 -9.40
N PRO A 12 3.49 13.43 -9.88
CA PRO A 12 2.72 12.80 -10.95
C PRO A 12 1.34 12.39 -10.43
N TYR A 13 0.32 12.73 -11.22
CA TYR A 13 -1.07 12.36 -10.99
C TYR A 13 -1.41 11.13 -11.84
N TYR A 14 -1.94 10.08 -11.20
CA TYR A 14 -2.30 8.84 -11.89
C TYR A 14 -3.80 8.58 -11.82
N ILE A 15 -4.33 7.97 -12.88
CA ILE A 15 -5.75 7.59 -12.97
C ILE A 15 -5.86 6.07 -12.98
N SER A 16 -6.52 5.50 -11.97
CA SER A 16 -6.91 4.08 -11.94
C SER A 16 -8.20 3.86 -12.73
N GLY A 17 -8.30 2.76 -13.47
CA GLY A 17 -9.52 2.37 -14.18
C GLY A 17 -9.82 3.15 -15.45
N HIS A 18 -8.85 3.87 -16.01
CA HIS A 18 -8.97 4.45 -17.35
C HIS A 18 -9.18 3.32 -18.39
N PRO A 19 -10.01 3.50 -19.43
CA PRO A 19 -10.15 2.51 -20.50
C PRO A 19 -8.77 2.08 -21.06
N GLY A 20 -8.61 0.78 -21.31
CA GLY A 20 -7.35 0.15 -21.70
C GLY A 20 -6.40 -0.17 -20.54
N SER A 21 -6.68 0.32 -19.33
CA SER A 21 -5.87 0.03 -18.14
C SER A 21 -6.19 -1.34 -17.57
N THR A 22 -5.52 -2.38 -18.05
CA THR A 22 -5.62 -3.73 -17.50
C THR A 22 -4.85 -3.85 -16.18
N LEU A 23 -5.13 -4.90 -15.40
CA LEU A 23 -4.31 -5.23 -14.21
C LEU A 23 -2.84 -5.43 -14.58
N LYS A 24 -2.55 -6.05 -15.73
CA LYS A 24 -1.18 -6.23 -16.22
C LYS A 24 -0.49 -4.89 -16.44
N SER A 25 -1.15 -3.96 -17.14
CA SER A 25 -0.61 -2.62 -17.39
C SER A 25 -0.31 -1.86 -16.09
N MET A 26 -1.20 -2.01 -15.09
CA MET A 26 -1.04 -1.37 -13.78
C MET A 26 0.09 -1.99 -12.95
N ILE A 27 0.32 -3.30 -13.07
CA ILE A 27 1.47 -3.98 -12.46
C ILE A 27 2.77 -3.50 -13.10
N ASP A 28 2.82 -3.47 -14.43
CA ASP A 28 4.01 -3.03 -15.18
C ASP A 28 4.36 -1.57 -14.81
N LEU A 29 3.35 -0.70 -14.69
CA LEU A 29 3.51 0.67 -14.19
C LEU A 29 3.99 0.70 -12.73
N ALA A 30 3.39 -0.07 -11.83
CA ALA A 30 3.80 -0.10 -10.42
C ALA A 30 5.27 -0.53 -10.24
N VAL A 31 5.73 -1.54 -11.00
CA VAL A 31 7.13 -1.98 -10.99
C VAL A 31 8.04 -0.89 -11.52
N TYR A 32 7.66 -0.23 -12.62
CA TYR A 32 8.40 0.90 -13.16
C TYR A 32 8.55 2.02 -12.11
N LEU A 33 7.45 2.42 -11.46
CA LEU A 33 7.47 3.46 -10.42
C LEU A 33 8.38 3.07 -9.26
N LYS A 34 8.29 1.81 -8.81
CA LYS A 34 9.15 1.30 -7.73
C LYS A 34 10.63 1.38 -8.09
N ARG A 35 11.01 0.95 -9.30
CA ARG A 35 12.40 1.02 -9.79
C ARG A 35 12.92 2.45 -9.89
N LYS A 36 12.05 3.42 -10.16
CA LYS A 36 12.38 4.85 -10.18
C LYS A 36 12.32 5.52 -8.80
N GLY A 37 11.99 4.79 -7.75
CA GLY A 37 11.83 5.34 -6.40
C GLY A 37 10.62 6.27 -6.25
N LEU A 38 9.67 6.22 -7.20
CA LEU A 38 8.49 7.08 -7.21
C LEU A 38 7.35 6.45 -6.42
N ARG A 39 6.78 7.24 -5.50
CA ARG A 39 5.65 6.82 -4.65
C ARG A 39 4.46 7.72 -4.91
N PRO A 40 3.57 7.37 -5.86
CA PRO A 40 2.43 8.21 -6.16
C PRO A 40 1.50 8.28 -4.96
N ARG A 41 1.16 9.50 -4.55
CA ARG A 41 0.16 9.77 -3.51
C ARG A 41 -1.20 10.10 -4.12
N GLN A 42 -1.21 10.78 -5.25
CA GLN A 42 -2.42 11.20 -5.94
C GLN A 42 -2.79 10.17 -7.01
N VAL A 43 -3.67 9.24 -6.61
CA VAL A 43 -4.28 8.27 -7.53
C VAL A 43 -5.79 8.46 -7.47
N GLN A 44 -6.37 8.95 -8.56
CA GLN A 44 -7.81 9.14 -8.69
C GLN A 44 -8.40 8.02 -9.55
N ASP A 45 -9.59 7.55 -9.18
CA ASP A 45 -10.34 6.64 -10.02
C ASP A 45 -10.93 7.37 -11.23
N PHE A 46 -10.90 6.74 -12.39
CA PHE A 46 -11.53 7.27 -13.59
C PHE A 46 -13.03 7.44 -13.38
N ILE A 47 -13.51 8.66 -13.61
CA ILE A 47 -14.92 9.03 -13.61
C ILE A 47 -15.27 9.45 -15.04
N PRO A 48 -16.22 8.76 -15.69
CA PRO A 48 -16.63 9.11 -17.04
C PRO A 48 -17.15 10.54 -17.07
N THR A 49 -16.46 11.40 -17.82
CA THR A 49 -16.84 12.80 -18.02
C THR A 49 -17.37 12.97 -19.44
N PRO A 50 -18.53 13.62 -19.65
CA PRO A 50 -19.08 13.84 -20.99
C PRO A 50 -18.08 14.47 -21.96
N MET A 51 -18.30 14.28 -23.26
CA MET A 51 -17.47 14.85 -24.34
C MET A 51 -16.00 14.39 -24.34
N SER A 52 -15.69 13.22 -23.77
CA SER A 52 -14.35 12.62 -23.84
C SER A 52 -14.36 11.25 -24.51
N MET A 53 -13.31 10.95 -25.29
CA MET A 53 -13.15 9.64 -25.93
C MET A 53 -13.09 8.50 -24.90
N ALA A 54 -12.43 8.72 -23.77
CA ALA A 54 -12.37 7.74 -22.69
C ALA A 54 -13.77 7.41 -22.15
N THR A 55 -14.69 8.37 -22.11
CA THR A 55 -16.08 8.10 -21.76
C THR A 55 -16.79 7.28 -22.84
N SER A 56 -16.57 7.58 -24.12
CA SER A 56 -17.08 6.76 -25.22
C SER A 56 -16.57 5.32 -25.08
N MET A 57 -15.26 5.12 -24.97
CA MET A 57 -14.63 3.81 -24.73
C MET A 57 -15.20 3.14 -23.48
N TYR A 58 -15.41 3.89 -22.41
CA TYR A 58 -15.99 3.36 -21.19
C TYR A 58 -17.36 2.78 -21.47
N PHE A 59 -18.27 3.51 -22.13
CA PHE A 59 -19.63 3.05 -22.38
C PHE A 59 -19.75 1.99 -23.48
N THR A 60 -19.00 2.11 -24.57
CA THR A 60 -19.07 1.19 -25.72
C THR A 60 -18.21 -0.05 -25.55
N GLY A 61 -17.14 0.02 -24.75
CA GLY A 61 -16.12 -1.03 -24.66
C GLY A 61 -15.27 -1.15 -25.93
N LEU A 62 -15.30 -0.16 -26.82
CA LEU A 62 -14.56 -0.13 -28.08
C LEU A 62 -13.68 1.12 -28.16
N ASP A 63 -12.51 0.99 -28.75
CA ASP A 63 -11.74 2.14 -29.21
C ASP A 63 -12.51 2.81 -30.36
N PRO A 64 -12.82 4.12 -30.27
CA PRO A 64 -13.64 4.79 -31.27
C PRO A 64 -12.94 4.93 -32.63
N VAL A 65 -11.61 4.82 -32.67
CA VAL A 65 -10.81 4.95 -33.90
C VAL A 65 -10.55 3.57 -34.51
N SER A 66 -9.99 2.63 -33.76
CA SER A 66 -9.65 1.30 -34.28
C SER A 66 -10.83 0.33 -34.32
N GLN A 67 -11.92 0.63 -33.61
CA GLN A 67 -13.08 -0.27 -33.40
C GLN A 67 -12.73 -1.57 -32.67
N GLU A 68 -11.55 -1.66 -32.05
CA GLU A 68 -11.14 -2.84 -31.30
C GLU A 68 -11.71 -2.84 -29.87
N PRO A 69 -11.99 -4.02 -29.28
CA PRO A 69 -12.40 -4.13 -27.89
C PRO A 69 -11.36 -3.55 -26.92
N VAL A 70 -11.84 -2.71 -26.00
CA VAL A 70 -11.03 -2.06 -24.96
C VAL A 70 -11.51 -2.50 -23.59
N TYR A 71 -10.60 -3.07 -22.79
CA TYR A 71 -10.88 -3.39 -21.40
C TYR A 71 -11.24 -2.13 -20.62
N THR A 72 -12.33 -2.20 -19.85
CA THR A 72 -12.78 -1.11 -18.99
C THR A 72 -13.12 -1.63 -17.60
N ALA A 73 -12.52 -1.05 -16.56
CA ALA A 73 -12.83 -1.38 -15.17
C ALA A 73 -14.19 -0.77 -14.78
N LYS A 74 -15.26 -1.58 -14.84
CA LYS A 74 -16.63 -1.16 -14.50
C LYS A 74 -16.92 -1.26 -13.01
N HIS A 75 -16.38 -2.26 -12.33
CA HIS A 75 -16.64 -2.45 -10.91
C HIS A 75 -15.68 -1.60 -10.06
N LEU A 76 -16.22 -1.03 -8.98
CA LEU A 76 -15.44 -0.24 -8.03
C LEU A 76 -14.25 -1.02 -7.47
N ARG A 77 -14.41 -2.33 -7.25
CA ARG A 77 -13.34 -3.19 -6.73
C ARG A 77 -12.17 -3.31 -7.71
N ASP A 78 -12.42 -3.36 -9.01
CA ASP A 78 -11.38 -3.44 -10.03
C ASP A 78 -10.54 -2.15 -10.04
N LYS A 79 -11.19 -0.99 -9.96
CA LYS A 79 -10.52 0.30 -9.84
C LYS A 79 -9.67 0.38 -8.57
N ARG A 80 -10.21 -0.09 -7.44
CA ARG A 80 -9.48 -0.15 -6.16
C ARG A 80 -8.26 -1.08 -6.23
N LYS A 81 -8.34 -2.23 -6.92
CA LYS A 81 -7.18 -3.11 -7.15
C LYS A 81 -6.08 -2.40 -7.92
N GLN A 82 -6.43 -1.70 -9.00
CA GLN A 82 -5.47 -0.91 -9.78
C GLN A 82 -4.84 0.19 -8.93
N LYS A 83 -5.64 0.91 -8.15
CA LYS A 83 -5.15 1.93 -7.21
C LYS A 83 -4.21 1.36 -6.16
N ALA A 84 -4.55 0.20 -5.58
CA ALA A 84 -3.71 -0.48 -4.59
C ALA A 84 -2.34 -0.86 -5.14
N LEU A 85 -2.25 -1.28 -6.41
CA LEU A 85 -0.98 -1.55 -7.09
C LEU A 85 -0.11 -0.30 -7.22
N LEU A 86 -0.69 0.85 -7.58
CA LEU A 86 0.05 2.10 -7.66
C LEU A 86 0.48 2.61 -6.29
N GLN A 87 -0.31 2.33 -5.26
CA GLN A 87 -0.02 2.65 -3.86
C GLN A 87 0.69 1.50 -3.13
N TYR A 88 1.58 0.77 -3.82
CA TYR A 88 2.30 -0.41 -3.29
C TYR A 88 3.07 -0.16 -1.97
N TRP A 89 3.36 1.10 -1.65
CA TRP A 89 4.10 1.50 -0.45
C TRP A 89 3.21 1.73 0.77
N ASP A 90 1.88 1.80 0.57
CA ASP A 90 0.89 1.99 1.63
C ASP A 90 0.45 0.65 2.21
N PRO A 91 0.75 0.36 3.50
CA PRO A 91 0.35 -0.89 4.14
C PRO A 91 -1.14 -1.17 4.12
N THR A 92 -1.98 -0.13 4.09
CA THR A 92 -3.45 -0.28 4.04
C THR A 92 -3.92 -0.87 2.70
N GLN A 93 -3.13 -0.73 1.64
CA GLN A 93 -3.42 -1.24 0.31
C GLN A 93 -2.83 -2.64 0.05
N HIS A 94 -1.92 -3.12 0.89
CA HIS A 94 -1.17 -4.35 0.64
C HIS A 94 -2.05 -5.59 0.47
N ASP A 95 -3.14 -5.71 1.23
CA ASP A 95 -4.04 -6.86 1.11
C ASP A 95 -4.72 -6.90 -0.28
N LEU A 96 -5.21 -5.75 -0.74
CA LEU A 96 -5.87 -5.64 -2.03
C LEU A 96 -4.86 -5.75 -3.20
N ALA A 97 -3.66 -5.22 -3.03
CA ALA A 97 -2.58 -5.38 -3.99
C ALA A 97 -2.13 -6.85 -4.10
N ARG A 98 -2.06 -7.60 -2.99
CA ARG A 98 -1.79 -9.05 -3.01
C ARG A 98 -2.89 -9.82 -3.75
N GLU A 99 -4.15 -9.47 -3.54
CA GLU A 99 -5.29 -10.04 -4.29
C GLU A 99 -5.14 -9.77 -5.79
N ALA A 100 -4.86 -8.52 -6.19
CA ALA A 100 -4.67 -8.13 -7.58
C ALA A 100 -3.49 -8.87 -8.25
N LEU A 101 -2.38 -9.04 -7.53
CA LEU A 101 -1.22 -9.80 -8.00
C LEU A 101 -1.52 -11.29 -8.15
N ALA A 102 -2.30 -11.88 -7.23
CA ALA A 102 -2.72 -13.27 -7.33
C ALA A 102 -3.63 -13.49 -8.55
N GLU A 103 -4.59 -12.59 -8.79
CA GLU A 103 -5.48 -12.62 -9.96
C GLU A 103 -4.69 -12.51 -11.28
N ALA A 104 -3.69 -11.63 -11.31
CA ALA A 104 -2.81 -11.46 -12.46
C ALA A 104 -1.74 -12.57 -12.60
N LYS A 105 -1.74 -13.58 -11.72
CA LYS A 105 -0.72 -14.64 -11.67
C LYS A 105 0.72 -14.10 -11.52
N ARG A 106 0.88 -12.99 -10.81
CA ARG A 106 2.16 -12.30 -10.53
C ARG A 106 2.56 -12.39 -9.06
N ALA A 107 2.45 -13.59 -8.49
CA ALA A 107 2.87 -13.86 -7.11
C ALA A 107 4.39 -13.65 -6.90
N ASP A 108 5.19 -13.67 -7.98
CA ASP A 108 6.61 -13.32 -7.99
C ASP A 108 6.89 -11.90 -7.46
N LEU A 109 5.91 -11.00 -7.55
CA LEU A 109 6.01 -9.62 -7.05
C LEU A 109 5.63 -9.49 -5.57
N ILE A 110 5.38 -10.59 -4.87
CA ILE A 110 5.11 -10.62 -3.42
C ILE A 110 6.35 -11.13 -2.70
N GLY A 111 6.98 -10.29 -1.87
CA GLY A 111 8.24 -10.65 -1.23
C GLY A 111 9.03 -9.46 -0.73
N SER A 112 10.33 -9.68 -0.49
CA SER A 112 11.28 -8.65 -0.03
C SER A 112 12.32 -8.27 -1.08
N GLY A 113 12.16 -8.75 -2.33
CA GLY A 113 13.06 -8.45 -3.44
C GLY A 113 12.93 -7.01 -3.97
N PRO A 114 13.88 -6.59 -4.82
CA PRO A 114 13.93 -5.23 -5.38
C PRO A 114 12.69 -4.90 -6.21
N ASP A 115 12.14 -5.85 -6.95
CA ASP A 115 10.93 -5.66 -7.77
C ASP A 115 9.62 -6.04 -7.06
N CYS A 116 9.67 -6.67 -5.87
CA CYS A 116 8.47 -7.09 -5.16
C CYS A 116 7.63 -5.89 -4.70
N LEU A 117 6.42 -5.72 -5.22
CA LEU A 117 5.59 -4.55 -4.89
C LEU A 117 5.15 -4.54 -3.43
N VAL A 118 4.81 -5.71 -2.88
CA VAL A 118 4.26 -5.83 -1.52
C VAL A 118 4.91 -6.97 -0.73
N PRO A 119 5.04 -6.84 0.60
CA PRO A 119 5.57 -7.91 1.44
C PRO A 119 4.58 -9.08 1.56
N PRO A 120 5.07 -10.28 1.94
CA PRO A 120 4.22 -11.43 2.22
C PRO A 120 3.29 -11.15 3.41
N LYS A 121 2.12 -11.80 3.42
CA LYS A 121 1.10 -11.61 4.47
C LYS A 121 1.57 -12.15 5.83
N HIS A 122 2.29 -13.26 5.84
CA HIS A 122 2.78 -13.94 7.03
C HIS A 122 4.22 -14.42 6.81
N GLY A 123 4.92 -14.72 7.90
CA GLY A 123 6.28 -15.28 7.86
C GLY A 123 7.38 -14.22 7.76
N LYS A 124 8.59 -14.67 7.42
CA LYS A 124 9.78 -13.80 7.29
C LYS A 124 9.56 -12.77 6.19
N GLY A 125 9.80 -11.49 6.49
CA GLY A 125 9.58 -10.37 5.56
C GLY A 125 8.17 -9.79 5.57
N SER A 126 7.22 -10.37 6.33
CA SER A 126 5.91 -9.75 6.55
C SER A 126 6.03 -8.48 7.40
N LEU A 127 5.25 -7.45 7.07
CA LEU A 127 5.15 -6.27 7.93
C LEU A 127 4.26 -6.60 9.13
N SER A 128 4.81 -6.51 10.34
CA SER A 128 4.02 -6.56 11.56
C SER A 128 3.23 -5.26 11.70
N ILE A 129 1.95 -5.29 11.33
CA ILE A 129 1.03 -4.14 11.45
C ILE A 129 0.87 -3.73 12.94
N HIS A 130 1.24 -4.59 13.89
CA HIS A 130 1.14 -4.39 15.35
C HIS A 130 2.39 -3.79 16.04
N ARG A 131 3.08 -2.81 15.44
CA ARG A 131 4.11 -2.06 16.19
C ARG A 131 4.27 -0.61 15.77
N ARG A 132 3.17 0.15 15.78
CA ARG A 132 3.20 1.62 15.81
C ARG A 132 2.15 2.12 16.79
N GLY A 133 2.47 2.05 18.09
CA GLY A 133 1.58 2.48 19.15
C GLY A 133 1.93 1.93 20.54
N SER A 134 3.16 2.18 21.00
CA SER A 134 3.51 2.46 22.41
C SER A 134 4.96 2.07 22.68
N SER A 135 5.79 3.08 22.86
CA SER A 135 7.06 2.94 23.57
C SER A 135 7.32 4.25 24.30
N GLY A 136 6.42 4.58 25.23
CA GLY A 136 6.81 5.33 26.42
C GLY A 136 7.48 4.34 27.39
N PRO A 137 8.58 4.70 28.06
CA PRO A 137 9.28 3.76 28.92
C PRO A 137 8.40 3.48 30.16
N VAL A 138 7.84 2.27 30.24
CA VAL A 138 7.20 1.79 31.46
C VAL A 138 8.31 1.54 32.49
N ARG A 139 8.45 2.46 33.44
CA ARG A 139 9.26 2.29 34.66
C ARG A 139 8.79 1.02 35.37
N LYS A 140 9.64 0.00 35.38
CA LYS A 140 9.43 -1.25 36.11
C LYS A 140 9.55 -0.96 37.62
N GLY A 141 8.42 -0.94 38.31
CA GLY A 141 8.37 -0.81 39.78
C GLY A 141 9.14 -1.93 40.46
N ARG A 142 9.98 -1.56 41.43
CA ARG A 142 10.66 -2.49 42.35
C ARG A 142 9.61 -3.10 43.28
N THR A 143 9.44 -4.41 43.22
CA THR A 143 8.84 -5.21 44.30
C THR A 143 9.92 -6.10 44.89
N GLY A 144 10.15 -5.99 46.20
CA GLY A 144 11.07 -6.88 46.91
C GLY A 144 11.58 -6.31 48.24
N ALA A 145 10.79 -6.41 49.30
CA ALA A 145 11.30 -6.47 50.66
C ALA A 145 10.50 -7.54 51.41
N ARG A 146 11.13 -8.71 51.55
CA ARG A 146 10.68 -9.86 52.35
C ARG A 146 10.93 -9.55 53.82
N GLY A 147 10.01 -10.02 54.67
CA GLY A 147 10.03 -9.81 56.11
C GLY A 147 11.23 -10.39 56.84
N ALA A 148 11.56 -9.77 57.96
CA ALA A 148 12.41 -10.31 59.01
C ALA A 148 11.61 -10.26 60.32
N GLY A 149 11.43 -11.42 60.93
CA GLY A 149 10.65 -11.60 62.15
C GLY A 149 11.36 -11.09 63.39
N SER A 150 10.58 -10.59 64.35
CA SER A 150 11.03 -10.34 65.70
C SER A 150 10.41 -11.39 66.65
N ARG A 151 11.27 -12.21 67.25
CA ARG A 151 10.95 -13.04 68.43
C ARG A 151 11.99 -12.81 69.53
N ARG A 152 11.49 -12.22 70.63
CA ARG A 152 11.79 -12.48 72.07
C ARG A 152 13.17 -12.10 72.65
N PRO A 153 13.34 -11.96 73.99
CA PRO A 153 12.54 -12.57 75.09
C PRO A 153 12.13 -11.66 76.28
N GLN A 154 11.27 -12.24 77.15
CA GLN A 154 10.93 -11.79 78.51
C GLN A 154 12.02 -12.16 79.54
N ARG A 155 12.15 -11.36 80.60
CA ARG A 155 12.32 -11.75 82.04
C ARG A 155 12.38 -10.46 82.89
N SER A 156 11.37 -10.13 83.69
CA SER A 156 11.18 -10.45 85.12
C SER A 156 12.25 -9.92 86.08
N ARG A 157 11.93 -8.87 86.84
CA ARG A 157 11.87 -8.82 88.31
C ARG A 157 11.19 -7.54 88.75
#